data_AF-A0A8T6XW85-F1
#
_entry.id   AF-A0A8T6XW85-F1
#
_cell.length_a   1.000
_cell.length_b   1.000
_cell.length_c   1.000
_cell.angle_alpha   90.00
_cell.angle_beta   90.00
_cell.angle_gamma   90.00
#
_symmetry.space_group_name_H-M   'P 1'
#
loop_
_entity.id
_entity.type
_entity.pdbx_description
1 polymer ?
#
loop_
_entity_poly.entity_id
_entity_poly.type
_entity_poly.pdbx_seq_one_letter_code
_entity_poly.pdbx_strand_id
1 'polypeptide(L)'
;ETTDWEPLARAVSDAPLAIFGYHGPVEGMLPDELERLESVDRGRLPHGFHYYALGHVHHHSIEVVHEGGVAVYPSPTFGASFSDLADGREKGLVVVDVDDEGRCE
;
A
#
# COMPACT_ATOMS: atom_id res chain seq x y z
N GLU A 1 19.18 5.78 -3.90
CA GLU A 1 19.67 4.39 -4.03
C GLU A 1 18.49 3.53 -4.46
N THR A 2 18.65 2.69 -5.48
CA THR A 2 17.56 1.80 -5.90
C THR A 2 17.50 0.62 -4.95
N THR A 3 16.51 0.59 -4.05
CA THR A 3 16.29 -0.58 -3.20
C THR A 3 15.99 -1.78 -4.08
N ASP A 4 16.78 -2.84 -3.89
CA ASP A 4 16.57 -4.16 -4.50
C ASP A 4 15.69 -4.98 -3.54
N TRP A 5 14.52 -5.39 -4.03
CA TRP A 5 13.54 -6.13 -3.26
C TRP A 5 13.48 -7.62 -3.63
N GLU A 6 14.29 -8.07 -4.59
CA GLU A 6 14.32 -9.45 -5.04
C GLU A 6 14.61 -10.47 -3.91
N PRO A 7 15.48 -10.16 -2.93
CA PRO A 7 15.66 -11.03 -1.77
C PRO A 7 14.39 -11.24 -0.94
N LEU A 8 13.49 -10.25 -0.90
CA LEU A 8 12.22 -10.36 -0.16
C LEU A 8 11.22 -11.25 -0.88
N ALA A 9 11.06 -11.06 -2.19
CA ALA A 9 10.18 -11.90 -3.01
C ALA A 9 10.56 -13.38 -2.91
N ARG A 10 11.86 -13.67 -2.93
CA ARG A 10 12.37 -15.04 -2.71
C ARG A 10 12.10 -15.56 -1.30
N ALA A 11 12.21 -14.72 -0.28
CA ALA A 11 12.00 -15.14 1.11
C ALA A 11 10.56 -15.55 1.41
N VAL A 12 9.59 -15.08 0.61
CA VAL A 12 8.15 -15.31 0.85
C VAL A 12 7.50 -16.27 -0.14
N SER A 13 8.25 -16.87 -1.07
CA SER A 13 7.70 -17.64 -2.20
C SER A 13 6.82 -18.83 -1.80
N ASP A 14 7.08 -19.42 -0.64
CA ASP A 14 6.33 -20.58 -0.10
C ASP A 14 5.49 -20.21 1.13
N ALA A 15 5.35 -18.92 1.44
CA ALA A 15 4.60 -18.47 2.59
C ALA A 15 3.09 -18.54 2.29
N PRO A 16 2.28 -19.15 3.17
CA PRO A 16 0.82 -19.22 3.00
C PRO A 16 0.14 -17.83 3.09
N LEU A 17 0.83 -16.86 3.69
CA LEU A 17 0.46 -15.45 3.69
C LEU A 17 1.74 -14.61 3.77
N ALA A 18 1.82 -13.60 2.92
CA ALA A 18 2.96 -12.69 2.84
C ALA A 18 2.45 -11.25 2.71
N ILE A 19 2.85 -10.39 3.64
CA ILE A 19 2.46 -8.98 3.70
C ILE A 19 3.71 -8.11 3.54
N PHE A 20 3.69 -7.20 2.56
CA PHE A 20 4.74 -6.20 2.36
C PHE A 20 4.34 -4.89 3.04
N GLY A 21 5.17 -4.40 3.96
CA GLY A 21 4.96 -3.10 4.60
C GLY A 21 5.85 -2.03 3.97
N TYR A 22 5.26 -0.91 3.55
CA TYR A 22 6.02 0.23 3.02
C TYR A 22 5.41 1.56 3.45
N HIS A 23 6.26 2.48 3.91
CA HIS A 23 5.84 3.82 4.32
C HIS A 23 6.48 4.87 3.42
N GLY A 24 5.79 5.22 2.36
CA GLY A 24 6.22 6.17 1.35
C GLY A 24 5.21 6.24 0.21
N PRO A 25 5.33 7.24 -0.67
CA PRO A 25 4.42 7.39 -1.80
C PRO A 25 4.75 6.40 -2.92
N VAL A 26 3.72 5.87 -3.58
CA VAL A 26 3.82 4.91 -4.70
C VAL A 26 3.14 5.50 -5.92
N GLU A 27 3.85 5.55 -7.05
CA GLU A 27 3.35 6.12 -8.30
C GLU A 27 2.06 5.43 -8.76
N GLY A 28 1.10 6.20 -9.27
CA GLY A 28 -0.20 5.69 -9.73
C GLY A 28 -1.16 5.27 -8.62
N MET A 29 -0.82 5.49 -7.35
CA MET A 29 -1.71 5.31 -6.19
C MET A 29 -1.91 6.62 -5.39
N LEU A 30 -1.38 7.72 -5.91
CA LEU A 30 -1.47 9.05 -5.31
C LEU A 30 -2.71 9.77 -5.87
N PRO A 31 -3.38 10.60 -5.07
CA PRO A 31 -4.39 11.51 -5.62
C PRO A 31 -3.74 12.53 -6.56
N ASP A 32 -4.52 13.07 -7.52
CA ASP A 32 -4.06 13.99 -8.58
C ASP A 32 -3.15 15.12 -8.06
N GLU A 33 -3.46 15.67 -6.88
CA GLU A 33 -2.71 16.79 -6.31
C GLU A 33 -1.30 16.41 -5.82
N LEU A 34 -1.04 15.11 -5.63
CA LEU A 34 0.20 14.55 -5.11
C LEU A 34 1.00 13.75 -6.16
N GLU A 35 0.55 13.65 -7.41
CA GLU A 35 1.22 12.88 -8.47
C GLU A 35 2.69 13.30 -8.73
N ARG A 36 3.07 14.51 -8.30
CA ARG A 36 4.44 15.05 -8.46
C ARG A 36 5.37 14.76 -7.28
N LEU A 37 4.90 14.05 -6.25
CA LEU A 37 5.77 13.62 -5.16
C LEU A 37 6.80 12.60 -5.68
N GLU A 38 8.04 12.73 -5.24
CA GLU A 38 9.04 11.70 -5.45
C GLU A 38 8.52 10.40 -4.83
N SER A 39 8.34 9.39 -5.66
CA SER A 39 7.64 8.15 -5.29
C SER A 39 8.34 6.94 -5.88
N VAL A 40 8.04 5.78 -5.29
CA VAL A 40 8.49 4.50 -5.83
C VAL A 40 7.56 4.12 -6.97
N ASP A 41 8.14 3.82 -8.14
CA ASP A 41 7.41 3.21 -9.25
C ASP A 41 6.68 1.95 -8.77
N ARG A 42 5.37 1.88 -9.04
CA ARG A 42 4.53 0.75 -8.63
C ARG A 42 5.03 -0.60 -9.14
N GLY A 43 5.60 -0.64 -10.34
CA GLY A 43 6.19 -1.85 -10.93
C GLY A 43 7.48 -2.30 -10.22
N ARG A 44 8.06 -1.47 -9.36
CA ARG A 44 9.22 -1.81 -8.53
C ARG A 44 8.86 -2.32 -7.14
N LEU A 45 7.59 -2.39 -6.76
CA LEU A 45 7.19 -3.09 -5.55
C LEU A 45 7.55 -4.59 -5.68
N PRO A 46 7.92 -5.28 -4.58
CA PRO A 46 8.27 -6.70 -4.67
C PRO A 46 7.07 -7.56 -5.05
N HIS A 47 7.30 -8.52 -5.93
CA HIS A 47 6.30 -9.52 -6.32
C HIS A 47 6.11 -10.60 -5.24
N GLY A 48 5.04 -11.39 -5.38
CA GLY A 48 4.79 -12.57 -4.53
C GLY A 48 4.19 -12.27 -3.15
N PHE A 49 3.79 -11.02 -2.90
CA PHE A 49 3.06 -10.65 -1.70
C PHE A 49 1.55 -10.65 -1.95
N HIS A 50 0.80 -11.11 -0.95
CA HIS A 50 -0.66 -11.17 -1.00
C HIS A 50 -1.27 -9.80 -0.68
N TYR A 51 -0.62 -9.05 0.20
CA TYR A 51 -1.06 -7.73 0.64
C TYR A 51 0.10 -6.76 0.77
N TYR A 52 -0.14 -5.50 0.42
CA TYR A 52 0.80 -4.40 0.51
C TYR A 52 0.22 -3.35 1.47
N ALA A 53 0.68 -3.39 2.72
CA ALA A 53 0.31 -2.44 3.76
C ALA A 53 1.09 -1.14 3.56
N LEU A 54 0.47 -0.18 2.87
CA LEU A 54 1.08 1.11 2.58
C LEU A 54 0.72 2.16 3.64
N GLY A 55 1.58 3.16 3.77
CA GLY A 55 1.36 4.35 4.59
C GLY A 55 2.15 5.52 4.02
N HIS A 56 1.98 6.71 4.60
CA HIS A 56 2.51 8.03 4.18
C HIS A 56 1.44 8.93 3.55
N VAL A 57 0.65 8.40 2.63
CA VAL A 57 -0.39 9.18 1.95
C VAL A 57 -1.65 9.27 2.83
N HIS A 58 -2.09 10.49 3.13
CA HIS A 58 -3.30 10.74 3.92
C HIS A 58 -4.58 10.70 3.07
N HIS A 59 -4.66 9.69 2.21
CA HIS A 59 -5.81 9.42 1.35
C HIS A 59 -6.08 7.91 1.39
N HIS A 60 -7.35 7.53 1.54
CA HIS A 60 -7.72 6.14 1.46
C HIS A 60 -7.74 5.68 0.01
N SER A 61 -6.95 4.65 -0.32
CA SER A 61 -6.99 4.02 -1.64
C SER A 61 -6.72 2.53 -1.54
N ILE A 62 -7.36 1.77 -2.41
CA ILE A 62 -7.23 0.31 -2.55
C ILE A 62 -6.96 0.04 -4.02
N GLU A 63 -5.87 -0.65 -4.31
CA GLU A 63 -5.46 -1.00 -5.66
C GLU A 63 -5.02 -2.46 -5.72
N VAL A 64 -5.16 -3.07 -6.90
CA VAL A 64 -4.61 -4.41 -7.15
C VAL A 64 -3.28 -4.24 -7.88
N VAL A 65 -2.24 -4.91 -7.36
CA VAL A 65 -0.87 -4.86 -7.88
C VAL A 65 -0.34 -6.26 -8.16
N HIS A 66 0.57 -6.36 -9.13
CA HIS A 66 1.24 -7.61 -9.53
C HIS A 66 0.25 -8.78 -9.69
N GLU A 67 0.58 -9.96 -9.18
CA GLU A 67 -0.19 -11.21 -9.29
C GLU A 67 -1.51 -11.22 -8.49
N GLY A 68 -2.19 -10.08 -8.36
CA GLY A 68 -3.45 -9.94 -7.65
C GLY A 68 -3.31 -9.52 -6.19
N GLY A 69 -2.11 -9.08 -5.77
CA GLY A 69 -1.91 -8.60 -4.41
C GLY A 69 -2.63 -7.27 -4.16
N VAL A 70 -3.20 -7.10 -2.97
CA VAL A 70 -4.01 -5.93 -2.64
C VAL A 70 -3.15 -4.89 -1.93
N ALA A 71 -3.06 -3.68 -2.48
CA ALA A 71 -2.29 -2.58 -1.94
C ALA A 71 -3.20 -1.49 -1.39
N VAL A 72 -2.96 -1.08 -0.14
CA VAL A 72 -3.87 -0.19 0.57
C VAL A 72 -3.13 0.92 1.29
N TYR A 73 -3.56 2.16 1.05
CA TYR A 73 -3.36 3.26 1.97
C TYR A 73 -4.61 3.40 2.85
N PRO A 74 -4.53 3.20 4.17
CA PRO A 74 -5.73 3.18 5.02
C PRO A 74 -6.26 4.57 5.39
N SER A 75 -5.61 5.67 4.97
CA SER A 75 -5.79 7.03 5.54
C SER A 75 -5.28 7.12 7.00
N PRO A 76 -5.05 8.31 7.57
CA PRO A 76 -4.74 8.41 8.99
C PRO A 76 -5.97 8.14 9.85
N THR A 77 -5.74 7.76 11.11
CA THR A 77 -6.80 7.54 12.10
C THR A 77 -7.36 8.85 12.68
N PHE A 78 -6.64 9.96 12.51
CA PHE A 78 -7.04 11.31 12.90
C PHE A 78 -6.43 12.33 11.94
N GLY A 79 -7.03 13.51 11.81
CA GLY A 79 -6.46 14.58 10.99
C GLY A 79 -5.16 15.10 11.63
N ALA A 80 -4.04 14.97 10.90
CA ALA A 80 -2.72 15.43 11.35
C ALA A 80 -2.37 16.82 10.80
N SER A 81 -3.13 17.31 9.82
CA SER A 81 -3.00 18.63 9.22
C SER A 81 -4.35 19.35 9.10
N PHE A 82 -4.35 20.67 8.88
CA PHE A 82 -5.59 21.39 8.56
C PHE A 82 -6.24 20.88 7.28
N SER A 83 -5.45 20.43 6.31
CA SER A 83 -5.96 19.82 5.08
C SER A 83 -6.72 18.52 5.38
N ASP A 84 -6.18 17.68 6.28
CA ASP A 84 -6.83 16.42 6.67
C ASP A 84 -8.15 16.64 7.42
N LEU A 85 -8.28 17.78 8.10
CA LEU A 85 -9.51 18.17 8.81
C LEU A 85 -10.51 18.85 7.87
N ALA A 86 -10.02 19.56 6.85
CA ALA A 86 -10.84 20.33 5.91
C ALA A 86 -11.35 19.47 4.74
N ASP A 87 -10.68 18.38 4.39
CA ASP A 87 -11.04 17.51 3.26
C ASP A 87 -12.37 16.77 3.47
N GLY A 88 -12.86 16.66 4.72
CA GLY A 88 -14.09 15.96 5.07
C GLY A 88 -14.07 14.46 4.78
N ARG A 89 -12.90 13.88 4.45
CA ARG A 89 -12.76 12.46 4.11
C ARG A 89 -12.71 11.62 5.37
N GLU A 90 -13.28 10.42 5.28
CA GLU A 90 -13.27 9.45 6.36
C GLU A 90 -11.84 9.09 6.79
N LYS A 91 -11.67 8.94 8.09
CA LYS A 91 -10.41 8.64 8.78
C LYS A 91 -10.63 7.35 9.57
N GLY A 92 -9.65 6.47 9.60
CA GLY A 92 -9.86 5.18 10.22
C GLY A 92 -8.75 4.18 9.98
N LEU A 93 -9.16 2.92 9.94
CA LEU A 93 -8.33 1.76 9.66
C LEU A 93 -9.08 0.84 8.70
N VAL A 94 -8.32 -0.04 8.04
CA VAL A 94 -8.88 -1.11 7.20
C VAL A 94 -8.72 -2.42 7.95
N VAL A 95 -9.80 -3.21 7.96
CA VAL A 95 -9.78 -4.62 8.39
C VAL A 95 -9.81 -5.43 7.11
N VAL A 96 -8.84 -6.32 6.95
CA VAL A 96 -8.68 -7.17 5.75
C VAL A 96 -9.07 -8.58 6.14
N ASP A 97 -9.97 -9.18 5.36
CA ASP A 97 -10.26 -10.61 5.46
C ASP A 97 -9.29 -11.36 4.55
N VAL A 98 -8.77 -12.49 5.03
CA VAL A 98 -7.79 -13.30 4.31
C VAL A 98 -8.27 -14.74 4.30
N ASP A 99 -8.52 -15.26 3.10
CA ASP A 99 -8.96 -16.64 2.94
C ASP A 99 -7.80 -17.66 3.07
N ASP A 100 -8.15 -18.94 3.06
CA ASP A 100 -7.18 -20.05 3.19
C ASP A 100 -6.15 -20.11 2.03
N GLU A 101 -6.42 -19.41 0.93
CA GLU A 101 -5.57 -19.32 -0.25
C GLU A 101 -4.76 -18.00 -0.28
N GLY A 102 -4.84 -17.20 0.80
CA GLY A 102 -4.13 -15.95 0.97
C GLY A 102 -4.73 -14.77 0.20
N ARG A 103 -5.91 -14.90 -0.40
CA ARG A 103 -6.58 -13.77 -1.07
C ARG A 103 -7.09 -12.79 -0.02
N CYS A 104 -6.89 -11.51 -0.29
CA CYS A 104 -7.27 -10.42 0.59
C CYS A 104 -8.52 -9.71 0.04
N GLU A 105 -9.52 -9.51 0.90
CA GLU A 105 -10.73 -8.72 0.62
C GLU A 105 -10.90 -7.56 1.61
#